data_AF-P24778-F1
#
_entry.id   AF-P24778-F1
#
_cell.length_a   1.000
_cell.length_b   1.000
_cell.length_c   1.000
_cell.angle_alpha   90.00
_cell.angle_beta   90.00
_cell.angle_gamma   90.00
#
_symmetry.space_group_name_H-M   'P 1'
#
loop_
_entity.id
_entity.type
_entity.pdbx_description
1 polymer ?
#
loop_
_entity_poly.entity_id
_entity_poly.type
_entity_poly.pdbx_seq_one_letter_code
_entity_poly.pdbx_strand_id
1 'polypeptide(L)' 'LICHNRPLPFLHKTCPEGQNICYKMTLKKTPMKLSVKRGCAATCPSERPLVQVECCKTDKCNW' A
#
# COMPACT_ATOMS: atom_id res chain seq x y z
N LEU A 1 9.06 6.34 -8.49
CA LEU A 1 7.86 5.60 -8.05
C LEU A 1 6.92 6.55 -7.31
N ILE A 2 5.64 6.56 -7.68
CA ILE A 2 4.57 7.32 -7.05
C ILE A 2 3.58 6.33 -6.47
N CYS A 3 3.19 6.46 -5.20
CA CYS A 3 2.22 5.56 -4.56
C CYS A 3 1.08 6.32 -3.89
N HIS A 4 -0.08 5.69 -3.79
CA HIS A 4 -1.13 6.16 -2.89
C HIS A 4 -0.65 6.04 -1.45
N ASN A 5 -0.93 7.06 -0.64
CA ASN A 5 -0.59 7.08 0.78
C ASN A 5 -1.82 7.12 1.70
N ARG A 6 -3.02 7.31 1.13
CA ARG A 6 -4.29 7.37 1.85
C ARG A 6 -5.38 6.55 1.13
N PRO A 7 -6.52 6.29 1.79
CA PRO A 7 -7.66 5.62 1.18
C PRO A 7 -8.30 6.36 -0.01
N LEU A 8 -8.00 7.65 -0.21
CA LEU A 8 -8.59 8.48 -1.26
C LEU A 8 -7.84 8.37 -2.61
N PRO A 9 -8.55 8.36 -3.76
CA PRO A 9 -7.99 8.07 -5.10
C PRO A 9 -6.97 9.09 -5.59
N PHE A 10 -7.16 10.34 -5.23
CA PHE A 10 -6.29 11.42 -5.71
C PHE A 10 -5.07 11.65 -4.82
N LEU A 11 -5.03 11.06 -3.62
CA LEU A 11 -3.91 11.27 -2.68
C LEU A 11 -2.77 10.30 -2.97
N HIS A 12 -1.72 10.85 -3.57
CA HIS A 12 -0.49 10.15 -3.89
C HIS A 12 0.72 10.98 -3.46
N LYS A 13 1.85 10.30 -3.30
CA LYS A 13 3.14 10.92 -3.00
C LYS A 13 4.24 10.27 -3.82
N THR A 14 5.24 11.05 -4.19
CA THR A 14 6.51 10.52 -4.69
C THR A 14 7.21 9.78 -3.56
N CYS A 15 7.67 8.56 -3.85
CA CYS A 15 8.44 7.78 -2.89
C CYS A 15 9.84 8.37 -2.75
N PRO A 16 10.39 8.41 -1.53
CA PRO A 16 11.79 8.80 -1.34
C PRO A 16 12.73 7.77 -1.97
N GLU A 17 13.98 8.16 -2.16
CA GLU A 17 15.01 7.29 -2.69
C GLU A 17 15.14 5.98 -1.88
N GLY A 18 15.37 4.87 -2.56
CA GLY A 18 15.42 3.54 -1.96
C GLY A 18 14.05 2.88 -1.72
N GLN A 19 12.93 3.60 -1.86
CA GLN A 19 11.58 3.03 -1.73
C GLN A 19 10.96 2.70 -3.10
N ASN A 20 11.31 1.52 -3.60
CA ASN A 20 10.98 1.05 -4.95
C ASN A 20 9.73 0.15 -5.00
N ILE A 21 8.92 0.13 -3.94
CA ILE A 21 7.69 -0.67 -3.84
C ILE A 21 6.55 0.17 -3.28
N CYS A 22 5.37 0.07 -3.90
CA CYS A 22 4.11 0.50 -3.30
C CYS A 22 3.47 -0.67 -2.55
N TYR A 23 2.84 -0.39 -1.40
CA TYR A 23 2.07 -1.39 -0.66
C TYR A 23 0.65 -0.91 -0.32
N LYS A 24 -0.26 -1.87 -0.15
CA LYS A 24 -1.62 -1.71 0.35
C LYS A 24 -1.89 -2.75 1.44
N MET A 25 -2.39 -2.31 2.58
CA MET A 25 -2.77 -3.14 3.73
C MET A 25 -4.29 -3.13 3.91
N THR A 26 -4.90 -4.31 3.96
CA THR A 26 -6.35 -4.49 4.14
C THR A 26 -6.66 -5.43 5.30
N LEU A 27 -7.77 -5.22 6.01
CA LEU A 27 -8.22 -6.15 7.04
C LEU A 27 -8.80 -7.43 6.41
N LYS A 28 -8.34 -8.61 6.86
CA LYS A 28 -8.77 -9.91 6.30
C LYS A 28 -10.23 -10.29 6.63
N LYS A 29 -10.78 -9.79 7.74
CA LYS A 29 -12.02 -10.32 8.36
C LYS A 29 -13.23 -9.37 8.37
N THR A 30 -13.13 -8.20 7.75
CA THR A 30 -14.26 -7.25 7.71
C THR A 30 -15.02 -7.40 6.39
N PRO A 31 -16.38 -7.42 6.39
CA PRO A 31 -17.17 -7.54 5.16
C PRO A 31 -16.90 -6.39 4.18
N MET A 32 -16.51 -5.22 4.70
CA MET A 32 -15.86 -4.18 3.91
C MET A 32 -14.35 -4.38 3.98
N LYS A 33 -13.68 -4.55 2.83
CA LYS A 33 -12.21 -4.55 2.72
C LYS A 33 -11.65 -3.17 3.09
N LEU A 34 -11.61 -2.86 4.39
CA LEU A 34 -11.16 -1.58 4.88
C LEU A 34 -9.65 -1.48 4.65
N SER A 35 -9.25 -0.53 3.82
CA SER A 35 -7.83 -0.21 3.61
C SER A 35 -7.30 0.46 4.86
N VAL A 36 -6.39 -0.23 5.55
CA VAL A 36 -5.75 0.25 6.78
C VAL A 36 -4.67 1.27 6.44
N LYS A 37 -3.86 0.96 5.42
CA LYS A 37 -2.68 1.74 5.11
C LYS A 37 -2.22 1.52 3.69
N ARG A 38 -1.67 2.57 3.09
CA ARG A 38 -0.98 2.53 1.81
C ARG A 38 0.31 3.33 1.90
N GLY A 39 1.30 3.01 1.08
CA GLY A 39 2.50 3.82 1.01
C GLY A 39 3.63 3.22 0.19
N CYS A 40 4.80 3.78 0.40
CA CYS A 40 6.06 3.39 -0.22
C CYS A 40 6.89 2.54 0.78
N ALA A 41 7.65 1.58 0.28
CA ALA A 41 8.57 0.76 1.06
C ALA A 41 9.78 0.33 0.22
N ALA A 42 10.90 0.02 0.88
CA ALA A 42 12.07 -0.57 0.23
C ALA A 42 11.85 -2.06 -0.11
N THR A 43 11.18 -2.78 0.80
CA THR A 43 10.79 -4.19 0.66
C THR A 43 9.29 -4.35 0.91
N CYS A 44 8.68 -5.42 0.39
CA CYS A 44 7.27 -5.68 0.64
C CYS A 44 7.06 -6.02 2.13
N PRO A 45 6.20 -5.29 2.87
CA PRO A 45 5.93 -5.62 4.27
C PRO A 45 5.36 -7.03 4.42
N SER A 46 5.68 -7.70 5.51
CA SER A 46 5.15 -9.04 5.82
C SER A 46 3.66 -8.98 6.14
N GLU A 47 2.92 -10.01 5.71
CA GLU A 47 1.53 -10.21 6.13
C GLU A 47 1.41 -10.38 7.65
N ARG A 48 0.26 -10.01 8.20
CA ARG A 48 -0.09 -10.22 9.62
C ARG A 48 -1.39 -11.02 9.73
N PRO A 49 -1.68 -11.66 10.89
CA PRO A 49 -2.88 -12.50 11.04
C PRO A 49 -4.20 -11.80 10.67
N LEU A 50 -4.30 -10.49 10.91
CA LEU A 50 -5.49 -9.69 10.62
C LEU A 50 -5.36 -8.81 9.36
N VAL A 51 -4.17 -8.73 8.76
CA VAL A 51 -3.86 -7.78 7.70
C VAL A 51 -3.24 -8.50 6.51
N GLN A 52 -3.88 -8.37 5.36
CA GLN A 52 -3.33 -8.77 4.07
C GLN A 52 -2.47 -7.62 3.51
N VAL A 53 -1.36 -7.97 2.86
CA VAL A 53 -0.46 -7.00 2.24
C VAL A 53 -0.33 -7.31 0.76
N GLU A 54 -0.61 -6.32 -0.08
CA GLU A 54 -0.37 -6.38 -1.52
C GLU A 54 0.74 -5.39 -1.87
N CYS A 55 1.68 -5.80 -2.73
CA CYS A 55 2.83 -5.00 -3.14
C CYS A 55 2.99 -4.98 -4.65
N CYS A 56 3.47 -3.86 -5.19
CA CYS A 56 3.67 -3.67 -6.62
C CYS A 56 4.75 -2.60 -6.88
N LYS A 57 5.31 -2.56 -8.09
CA LYS A 57 6.51 -1.77 -8.43
C LYS A 57 6.27 -0.69 -9.51
N THR A 58 5.02 -0.41 -9.84
CA THR A 58 4.64 0.58 -10.85
C THR A 58 3.94 1.78 -10.21
N ASP A 59 3.89 2.91 -10.90
CA ASP A 59 3.26 4.11 -10.32
C ASP A 59 1.77 3.89 -10.07
N LYS A 60 1.30 4.30 -8.88
CA LYS A 60 -0.10 4.29 -8.43
C LYS A 60 -0.76 2.91 -8.43
N CYS A 61 0.03 1.84 -8.44
CA CYS A 61 -0.46 0.46 -8.53
C CYS A 61 -1.13 -0.06 -7.25
N ASN A 62 -0.96 0.63 -6.12
CA ASN A 62 -1.49 0.22 -4.81
C ASN A 62 -2.87 0.80 -4.49
N TRP A 63 -3.64 1.14 -5.52
CA TRP A 63 -5.07 1.42 -5.41
C TRP A 63 -5.81 0.15 -4.94
#